data_AF-E4XZ97-F1
#
_entry.id   AF-E4XZ97-F1
#
_cell.length_a   1.000
_cell.length_b   1.000
_cell.length_c   1.000
_cell.angle_alpha   90.00
_cell.angle_beta   90.00
_cell.angle_gamma   90.00
#
_symmetry.space_group_name_H-M   'P 1'
#
loop_
_entity.id
_entity.type
_entity.pdbx_description
1 polymer ?
#
loop_
_entity_poly.entity_id
_entity_poly.type
_entity_poly.pdbx_seq_one_letter_code
_entity_poly.pdbx_strand_id
1 'polypeptide(L)'
;MEDEKKAEKEYKERANEAQKAKDVFEKAHQIRNETQEKVRLASLAVAQEFQAQEKPVQQRTECNICFEEFNGEERKESVLHCGHRSCYKCLAELPNKLCPICRKEYTSEQIIKFF
;
A
#
# COMPACT_ATOMS: atom_id res chain seq x y z
N MET A 1 31.54 -28.83 -59.62
CA MET A 1 32.22 -27.55 -59.29
C MET A 1 31.25 -26.37 -59.20
N GLU A 2 30.28 -26.21 -60.10
CA GLU A 2 29.32 -25.08 -60.01
C GLU A 2 28.28 -25.26 -58.88
N ASP A 3 27.74 -26.47 -58.71
CA ASP A 3 26.77 -26.77 -57.64
C ASP A 3 27.37 -26.60 -56.23
N GLU A 4 28.65 -26.92 -56.09
CA GLU A 4 29.39 -26.82 -54.84
C GLU A 4 29.62 -25.36 -54.42
N LYS A 5 29.95 -24.49 -55.39
CA LYS A 5 30.05 -23.04 -55.16
C LYS A 5 28.70 -22.41 -54.82
N LYS A 6 27.61 -22.90 -55.42
CA LYS A 6 26.25 -22.46 -55.11
C LYS A 6 25.86 -22.84 -53.69
N ALA A 7 26.10 -24.08 -53.28
CA ALA A 7 25.84 -24.55 -51.91
C ALA A 7 26.67 -23.78 -50.87
N GLU A 8 27.94 -23.47 -51.15
CA GLU A 8 28.79 -22.69 -50.26
C GLU A 8 28.29 -21.25 -50.09
N LYS A 9 27.79 -20.64 -51.17
CA LYS A 9 27.19 -19.30 -51.14
C LYS A 9 25.91 -19.28 -50.30
N GLU A 10 25.01 -20.24 -50.51
CA GLU A 10 23.77 -20.38 -49.75
C GLU A 10 24.03 -20.61 -48.25
N TYR A 11 25.05 -21.40 -47.92
CA TYR A 11 25.48 -21.59 -46.52
C TYR A 11 25.96 -20.29 -45.88
N LYS A 12 26.80 -19.52 -46.59
CA LYS A 12 27.30 -18.23 -46.11
C LYS A 12 26.18 -17.20 -45.93
N GLU A 13 25.20 -17.18 -46.82
CA GLU A 13 24.03 -16.32 -46.72
C GLU A 13 23.19 -16.66 -45.48
N ARG A 14 22.88 -17.95 -45.26
CA ARG A 14 22.16 -18.41 -44.06
C ARG A 14 22.93 -18.16 -42.77
N ALA A 15 24.24 -18.32 -42.77
CA ALA A 15 25.08 -18.02 -41.61
C ALA A 15 25.05 -16.52 -41.26
N ASN A 16 25.08 -15.65 -42.27
CA ASN A 16 24.95 -14.21 -42.09
C ASN A 16 23.55 -13.81 -41.58
N GLU A 17 22.49 -14.43 -42.08
CA GLU A 17 21.13 -14.21 -41.58
C GLU A 17 20.96 -14.65 -40.13
N ALA A 18 21.49 -15.83 -39.78
CA ALA A 18 21.49 -16.32 -38.41
C ALA A 18 22.27 -15.40 -37.47
N GLN A 19 23.40 -14.85 -37.91
CA GLN A 19 24.18 -13.88 -37.12
C GLN A 19 23.39 -12.58 -36.89
N LYS A 20 22.77 -12.03 -37.94
CA LYS A 20 21.90 -10.84 -37.81
C LYS A 20 20.75 -11.08 -36.83
N ALA A 21 20.13 -12.25 -36.89
CA ALA A 21 19.04 -12.61 -35.97
C ALA A 21 19.52 -12.68 -34.52
N LYS A 22 20.72 -13.24 -34.26
CA LYS A 22 21.36 -13.23 -32.94
C LYS A 22 21.63 -11.81 -32.45
N ASP A 23 22.21 -10.95 -33.28
CA ASP A 23 22.53 -9.58 -32.89
C ASP A 23 21.28 -8.76 -32.54
N VAL A 24 20.18 -8.97 -33.27
CA VAL A 24 18.87 -8.36 -32.97
C VAL A 24 18.33 -8.87 -31.64
N PHE A 25 18.39 -10.17 -31.40
CA PHE A 25 17.96 -10.77 -30.14
C PHE A 25 18.77 -10.24 -28.95
N GLU A 26 20.09 -10.20 -29.06
CA GLU A 26 21.01 -9.72 -28.02
C GLU A 26 20.69 -8.26 -27.64
N LYS A 27 20.50 -7.40 -28.66
CA LYS A 27 20.11 -6.00 -28.45
C LYS A 27 18.74 -5.88 -27.77
N ALA A 28 17.74 -6.64 -28.22
CA ALA A 28 16.42 -6.63 -27.64
C ALA A 28 16.43 -7.15 -26.18
N HIS A 29 17.26 -8.14 -25.89
CA HIS A 29 17.47 -8.67 -24.55
C HIS A 29 18.13 -7.64 -23.63
N GLN A 30 19.16 -6.94 -24.11
CA GLN A 30 19.82 -5.88 -23.36
C GLN A 30 18.85 -4.73 -23.02
N ILE A 31 18.09 -4.24 -24.02
CA ILE A 31 17.09 -3.19 -23.81
C ILE A 31 16.05 -3.61 -22.76
N ARG A 32 15.61 -4.88 -22.81
CA ARG A 32 14.66 -5.42 -21.82
C ARG A 32 15.24 -5.39 -20.41
N ASN A 33 16.47 -5.85 -20.23
CA ASN A 33 17.11 -5.88 -18.92
C ASN A 33 17.29 -4.46 -18.35
N GLU A 34 17.73 -3.51 -19.18
CA GLU A 34 17.85 -2.11 -18.79
C GLU A 34 16.48 -1.50 -18.41
N THR A 35 15.43 -1.85 -19.15
CA THR A 35 14.07 -1.39 -18.86
C THR A 35 13.54 -1.98 -17.56
N GLN A 36 13.73 -3.28 -17.34
CA GLN A 36 13.33 -3.96 -16.11
C GLN A 36 14.02 -3.36 -14.88
N GLU A 37 15.31 -3.05 -14.99
CA GLU A 37 16.05 -2.43 -13.90
C GLU A 37 15.54 -1.03 -13.57
N LYS A 38 15.23 -0.21 -14.59
CA LYS A 38 14.60 1.11 -14.39
C LYS A 38 13.25 1.01 -13.68
N VAL A 39 12.41 0.06 -14.10
CA VAL A 39 11.10 -0.18 -13.46
C VAL A 39 11.27 -0.64 -12.02
N ARG A 40 12.24 -1.53 -11.74
CA ARG A 40 12.56 -2.00 -10.39
C ARG A 40 12.96 -0.84 -9.48
N LEU A 41 13.89 0.01 -9.94
CA LEU A 41 14.35 1.18 -9.18
C LEU A 41 13.22 2.18 -8.92
N ALA A 42 12.40 2.48 -9.92
CA ALA A 42 11.24 3.36 -9.75
C ALA A 42 10.24 2.80 -8.73
N SER A 43 9.97 1.48 -8.80
CA SER A 43 9.07 0.81 -7.85
C SER A 43 9.59 0.88 -6.42
N LEU A 44 10.90 0.70 -6.22
CA LEU A 44 11.53 0.83 -4.89
C LEU A 44 11.46 2.26 -4.36
N ALA A 45 11.71 3.27 -5.20
CA ALA A 45 11.61 4.66 -4.80
C ALA A 45 10.19 5.01 -4.31
N VAL A 46 9.17 4.60 -5.07
CA VAL A 46 7.77 4.78 -4.66
C VAL A 46 7.48 4.06 -3.35
N ALA A 47 7.91 2.80 -3.19
CA ALA A 47 7.70 2.06 -1.94
C ALA A 47 8.31 2.75 -0.71
N GLN A 48 9.48 3.38 -0.87
CA GLN A 48 10.13 4.17 0.20
C GLN A 48 9.33 5.41 0.56
N GLU A 49 8.73 6.09 -0.42
CA GLU A 49 7.84 7.25 -0.17
C GLU A 49 6.60 6.85 0.64
N PHE A 50 6.03 5.66 0.39
CA PHE A 50 4.90 5.13 1.16
C PHE A 50 5.29 4.77 2.61
N GLN A 51 6.48 4.18 2.83
CA GLN A 51 6.94 3.83 4.18
C GLN A 51 7.24 5.06 5.05
N ALA A 52 7.61 6.20 4.45
CA ALA A 52 7.88 7.44 5.19
C ALA A 52 6.62 8.06 5.84
N GLN A 53 5.41 7.60 5.49
CA GLN A 53 4.15 8.07 6.04
C GLN A 53 3.49 7.12 7.04
N GLU A 54 4.17 6.07 7.50
CA GLU A 54 3.75 5.41 8.73
C GLU A 54 4.08 6.32 9.92
N LYS A 55 3.31 7.41 10.07
CA LYS A 55 3.13 8.01 11.39
C LYS A 55 2.73 6.83 12.29
N PRO A 56 3.47 6.55 13.38
CA PRO A 56 3.05 5.50 14.30
C PRO A 56 1.59 5.78 14.60
N VAL A 57 0.73 4.76 14.47
CA VAL A 57 -0.68 4.89 14.85
C VAL A 57 -0.63 5.36 16.29
N GLN A 58 -0.84 6.65 16.50
CA GLN A 58 -0.82 7.23 17.83
C GLN A 58 -2.01 6.58 18.52
N GLN A 59 -1.72 5.54 19.30
CA GLN A 59 -2.69 4.89 20.15
C GLN A 59 -3.18 6.00 21.07
N ARG A 60 -4.42 6.45 20.84
CA ARG A 60 -5.02 7.44 21.70
C ARG A 60 -5.26 6.75 23.03
N THR A 61 -4.43 7.07 24.00
CA THR A 61 -4.54 6.56 25.37
C THR A 61 -5.48 7.40 26.22
N GLU A 62 -5.97 8.54 25.72
CA GLU A 62 -6.80 9.49 26.45
C GLU A 62 -8.13 9.83 25.75
N CYS A 63 -9.10 10.26 26.54
CA CYS A 63 -10.41 10.67 26.06
C CYS A 63 -10.44 12.13 25.58
N ASN A 64 -11.00 12.40 24.40
CA ASN A 64 -11.11 13.77 23.86
C ASN A 64 -12.19 14.66 24.55
N ILE A 65 -12.89 14.16 25.58
CA ILE A 65 -13.92 14.92 26.31
C ILE A 65 -13.37 15.38 27.65
N CYS A 66 -12.80 14.46 28.44
CA CYS A 66 -12.26 14.76 29.76
C CYS A 66 -10.73 14.88 29.79
N PHE A 67 -10.03 14.52 28.70
CA PHE A 67 -8.55 14.51 28.59
C PHE A 67 -7.85 13.58 29.59
N GLU A 68 -8.57 12.57 30.06
CA GLU A 68 -8.05 11.57 31.00
C GLU A 68 -7.71 10.28 30.27
N GLU A 69 -6.74 9.54 30.80
CA GLU A 69 -6.35 8.23 30.28
C GLU A 69 -7.50 7.21 30.39
N PHE A 70 -7.61 6.37 29.37
CA PHE A 70 -8.51 5.22 29.39
C PHE A 70 -8.04 4.22 30.43
N ASN A 71 -8.99 3.63 31.15
CA ASN A 71 -8.73 2.57 32.12
C ASN A 71 -9.69 1.41 31.90
N GLY A 72 -9.36 0.24 32.44
CA GLY A 72 -10.17 -0.97 32.33
C GLY A 72 -11.47 -0.96 33.15
N GLU A 73 -11.87 0.17 33.73
CA GLU A 73 -12.99 0.29 34.67
C GLU A 73 -14.02 1.33 34.17
N GLU A 74 -14.10 2.50 34.80
CA GLU A 74 -15.10 3.53 34.45
C GLU A 74 -14.76 4.28 33.16
N ARG A 75 -13.47 4.41 32.83
CA ARG A 75 -12.96 5.12 31.65
C ARG A 75 -12.55 4.15 30.54
N LYS A 76 -13.31 3.07 30.34
CA LYS A 76 -13.11 2.19 29.18
C LYS A 76 -13.24 2.96 27.89
N GLU A 77 -12.28 2.75 26.97
CA GLU A 77 -12.38 3.25 25.61
C GLU A 77 -13.67 2.72 24.98
N SER A 78 -14.48 3.60 24.41
CA SER A 78 -15.76 3.25 23.81
C SER A 78 -15.93 3.98 22.48
N VAL A 79 -16.68 3.36 21.56
CA VAL A 79 -16.99 3.89 20.24
C VAL A 79 -18.50 3.96 20.03
N LEU A 80 -18.96 5.04 19.40
CA LEU A 80 -20.33 5.16 18.92
C LEU A 80 -20.46 4.59 17.50
N HIS A 81 -21.66 4.26 17.05
CA HIS A 81 -21.91 3.81 15.66
C HIS A 81 -21.47 4.84 14.59
N CYS A 82 -21.31 6.10 14.95
CA CYS A 82 -20.75 7.12 14.07
C CYS A 82 -19.22 7.04 13.90
N GLY A 83 -18.55 6.09 14.57
CA GLY A 83 -17.10 5.85 14.48
C GLY A 83 -16.24 6.70 15.44
N HIS A 84 -16.87 7.59 16.22
CA HIS A 84 -16.16 8.47 17.14
C HIS A 84 -15.94 7.84 18.51
N ARG A 85 -14.73 8.02 19.05
CA ARG A 85 -14.25 7.36 20.28
C ARG A 85 -14.16 8.31 21.47
N SER A 86 -14.54 7.85 22.65
CA SER A 86 -14.51 8.57 23.93
C SER A 86 -14.63 7.59 25.11
N CYS A 87 -14.45 8.07 26.35
CA CYS A 87 -14.58 7.24 27.53
C CYS A 87 -16.05 6.87 27.79
N TYR A 88 -16.33 5.66 28.31
CA TYR A 88 -17.70 5.24 28.61
C TYR A 88 -18.40 6.22 29.57
N LYS A 89 -17.75 6.62 30.67
CA LYS A 89 -18.28 7.59 31.63
C LYS A 89 -18.76 8.88 30.95
N CYS A 90 -17.96 9.41 30.04
CA CYS A 90 -18.22 10.63 29.29
C CYS A 90 -19.48 10.50 28.41
N LEU A 91 -19.62 9.36 27.71
CA LEU A 91 -20.79 9.07 26.87
C LEU A 91 -22.06 8.74 27.69
N ALA A 92 -21.89 8.13 28.85
CA ALA A 92 -22.98 7.81 29.76
C ALA A 92 -23.59 9.07 30.39
N GLU A 93 -22.76 10.03 30.80
CA GLU A 93 -23.16 11.27 31.49
C GLU A 93 -23.58 12.41 30.55
N LEU A 94 -23.37 12.26 29.23
CA LEU A 94 -23.73 13.28 28.23
C LEU A 94 -25.26 13.54 28.22
N PRO A 95 -25.72 14.79 28.48
CA PRO A 95 -27.14 15.09 28.66
C PRO A 95 -27.99 14.91 27.40
N ASN A 96 -27.46 15.30 26.23
CA ASN A 96 -28.24 15.33 24.99
C ASN A 96 -28.04 14.10 24.09
N LYS A 97 -27.25 13.11 24.52
CA LYS A 97 -26.88 11.93 23.72
C LYS A 97 -26.55 12.23 22.25
N LEU A 98 -25.83 13.34 22.04
CA LEU A 98 -25.27 13.75 20.76
C LEU A 98 -23.77 13.49 20.77
N CYS A 99 -23.25 12.92 19.68
CA CYS A 99 -21.82 12.71 19.52
C CYS A 99 -21.09 14.08 19.59
N PRO A 100 -20.09 14.27 20.47
CA PRO A 100 -19.39 15.55 20.59
C PRO A 100 -18.63 16.00 19.33
N ILE A 101 -18.34 15.06 18.41
CA ILE A 101 -17.53 15.32 17.22
C ILE A 101 -18.41 15.57 15.98
N CYS A 102 -19.43 14.73 15.75
CA CYS A 102 -20.28 14.83 14.55
C CYS A 102 -21.75 15.18 14.83
N ARG A 103 -22.15 15.31 16.10
CA ARG A 103 -23.50 15.66 16.55
C ARG A 103 -24.61 14.69 16.11
N LYS A 104 -24.27 13.48 15.66
CA LYS A 104 -25.26 12.42 15.47
C LYS A 104 -25.82 11.98 16.82
N GLU A 105 -27.12 11.80 16.89
CA GLU A 105 -27.82 11.19 18.03
C GLU A 105 -27.37 9.75 18.22
N TYR A 106 -27.32 9.32 19.48
CA TYR A 106 -27.06 7.94 19.86
C TYR A 106 -27.89 7.53 21.08
N THR A 107 -28.07 6.23 21.30
CA THR A 107 -28.67 5.68 22.53
C THR A 107 -27.60 5.02 23.40
N SER A 108 -27.89 4.78 24.68
CA SER A 108 -26.93 4.13 25.59
C SER A 108 -26.51 2.73 25.12
N GLU A 109 -27.39 2.03 24.40
CA GLU A 109 -27.14 0.72 23.78
C GLU A 109 -26.16 0.79 22.60
N GLN A 110 -26.01 1.97 21.98
CA GLN A 110 -25.11 2.21 20.85
C GLN A 110 -23.69 2.62 21.29
N ILE A 111 -23.40 2.55 22.60
CA ILE A 111 -22.07 2.76 23.15
C ILE A 111 -21.36 1.40 23.23
N ILE A 112 -20.44 1.16 22.30
CA ILE A 112 -19.68 -0.10 22.24
C ILE A 112 -18.38 0.09 23.03
N LYS A 113 -18.22 -0.63 24.14
CA LYS A 113 -17.00 -0.62 24.96
C LYS A 113 -15.95 -1.55 24.32
N PHE A 114 -14.69 -1.11 24.31
CA PHE A 114 -13.57 -2.00 24.03
C PHE A 114 -13.29 -2.89 25.26
N PHE A 115 -12.75 -4.08 25.00
CA PHE A 115 -12.63 -5.19 25.96
C PHE A 115 -11.79 -4.80 27.19
#